data_AF-A0AAV5KP45-F1
#
_entry.id   AF-A0AAV5KP45-F1
#
_cell.length_a   1.000
_cell.length_b   1.000
_cell.length_c   1.000
_cell.angle_alpha   90.00
_cell.angle_beta   90.00
_cell.angle_gamma   90.00
#
_symmetry.space_group_name_H-M   'P 1'
#
loop_
_entity.id
_entity.type
_entity.pdbx_description
1 polymer ?
#
loop_
_entity_poly.entity_id
_entity_poly.type
_entity_poly.pdbx_seq_one_letter_code
_entity_poly.pdbx_strand_id
1 'polypeptide(L)'
;MMEDGDWILVHRPMEKDLWSPTLMTDFNNDSSKPLKVTFSGPAKHWTDAIPIGNGRLGAMVWGGVAVETLQLNEDTLWTGTPGDYTDPNAPEALSEVRKLVDGGKYAEATKAAVKLSDNPSDVCFFASCSTIKVLSSVVLIHISTFFKIFAC
;
A
#
# COMPACT_ATOMS: atom_id res chain seq x y z
N MET A 1 -13.71 -27.97 4.02
CA MET A 1 -12.42 -28.27 4.68
C MET A 1 -11.54 -27.07 4.40
N MET A 2 -11.32 -26.23 5.42
CA MET A 2 -10.54 -25.01 5.32
C MET A 2 -9.07 -25.39 5.48
N GLU A 3 -8.20 -24.90 4.59
CA GLU A 3 -6.76 -25.15 4.63
C GLU A 3 -6.12 -24.37 5.78
N ASP A 4 -5.36 -25.09 6.60
CA ASP A 4 -4.73 -24.59 7.80
C ASP A 4 -3.62 -23.58 7.46
N GLY A 5 -3.81 -22.34 7.91
CA GLY A 5 -2.86 -21.25 7.71
C GLY A 5 -1.50 -21.53 8.36
N ASP A 6 -0.46 -21.52 7.54
CA ASP A 6 0.95 -21.60 7.93
C ASP A 6 1.29 -20.35 8.77
N TRP A 7 1.35 -20.48 10.09
CA TRP A 7 1.70 -19.38 10.98
C TRP A 7 3.20 -19.06 10.88
N ILE A 8 3.54 -17.82 10.53
CA ILE A 8 4.92 -17.33 10.58
C ILE A 8 5.30 -17.09 12.04
N LEU A 9 6.14 -17.97 12.60
CA LEU A 9 6.68 -17.83 13.95
C LEU A 9 7.67 -16.65 14.02
N VAL A 10 7.19 -15.50 14.50
CA VAL A 10 8.05 -14.40 14.91
C VAL A 10 8.73 -14.80 16.22
N HIS A 11 10.02 -15.13 16.16
CA HIS A 11 10.77 -15.51 17.36
C HIS A 11 10.79 -14.34 18.36
N ARG A 12 10.46 -14.61 19.63
CA ARG A 12 10.75 -13.66 20.71
C ARG A 12 12.27 -13.44 20.72
N PRO A 13 12.76 -12.18 20.70
CA PRO A 13 14.17 -11.90 20.82
C PRO A 13 14.73 -12.59 22.07
N MET A 14 15.90 -13.22 21.96
CA MET A 14 16.53 -13.85 23.11
C MET A 14 16.87 -12.78 24.15
N GLU A 15 17.01 -13.15 25.42
CA GLU A 15 17.28 -12.23 26.54
C GLU A 15 18.50 -11.30 26.32
N LYS A 16 19.44 -11.71 25.47
CA LYS A 16 20.58 -10.89 25.00
C LYS A 16 20.20 -9.67 24.14
N ASP A 17 18.99 -9.67 23.59
CA ASP A 17 18.40 -8.62 22.74
C ASP A 17 17.34 -7.81 23.50
N LEU A 18 17.06 -8.16 24.76
CA LEU A 18 16.21 -7.36 25.65
C LEU A 18 17.02 -6.15 26.15
N TRP A 19 16.54 -4.97 25.80
CA TRP A 19 17.00 -3.69 26.34
C TRP A 19 17.14 -3.78 27.87
N SER A 20 18.35 -3.59 28.39
CA SER A 20 18.62 -3.44 29.82
C SER A 20 18.99 -1.98 30.13
N PRO A 21 18.08 -1.15 30.68
CA PRO A 21 18.43 0.19 31.12
C PRO A 21 18.93 0.08 32.55
N THR A 22 20.25 0.15 32.72
CA THR A 22 21.01 0.61 33.91
C THR A 22 22.23 -0.27 34.13
N LEU A 23 23.34 0.09 33.50
CA LEU A 23 24.65 0.15 34.16
C LEU A 23 25.46 1.17 33.36
N MET A 24 25.63 2.35 33.94
CA MET A 24 26.55 3.35 33.43
C MET A 24 27.97 2.80 33.53
N THR A 25 28.52 2.36 32.41
CA THR A 25 29.95 2.32 32.07
C THR A 25 30.04 1.89 30.60
N ASP A 26 30.91 2.55 29.85
CA ASP A 26 31.23 2.34 28.42
C ASP A 26 30.50 3.21 27.38
N PHE A 27 30.72 4.53 27.48
CA PHE A 27 30.57 5.48 26.38
C PHE A 27 31.71 5.36 25.36
N ASN A 28 31.89 4.21 24.70
CA ASN A 28 32.72 4.12 23.48
C ASN A 28 32.55 2.74 22.83
N ASN A 29 31.59 2.64 21.91
CA ASN A 29 31.52 1.75 20.74
C ASN A 29 30.08 1.31 20.47
N ASP A 30 29.18 2.26 20.21
CA ASP A 30 27.89 1.94 19.61
C ASP A 30 28.08 1.93 18.09
N SER A 31 28.63 0.82 17.59
CA SER A 31 28.50 0.49 16.17
C SER A 31 27.01 0.29 15.92
N SER A 32 26.34 1.38 15.49
CA SER A 32 24.94 1.43 15.06
C SER A 32 24.51 0.08 14.49
N LYS A 33 23.81 -0.72 15.30
CA LYS A 33 23.31 -2.02 14.85
C LYS A 33 22.25 -1.72 13.80
N PRO A 34 22.45 -2.06 12.52
CA PRO A 34 21.46 -1.74 11.51
C PRO A 34 20.19 -2.51 11.82
N LEU A 35 19.06 -1.80 11.90
CA LEU A 35 17.75 -2.42 11.98
C LEU A 35 17.54 -3.26 10.73
N LYS A 36 17.62 -4.58 10.89
CA LYS A 36 17.56 -5.54 9.80
C LYS A 36 16.39 -6.48 9.99
N VAL A 37 15.59 -6.64 8.94
CA VAL A 37 14.55 -7.66 8.87
C VAL A 37 15.11 -8.81 8.02
N THR A 38 15.02 -10.04 8.52
CA THR A 38 15.51 -11.24 7.83
C THR A 38 14.43 -12.31 7.80
N PHE A 39 14.29 -12.97 6.66
CA PHE A 39 13.37 -14.08 6.44
C PHE A 39 14.16 -15.36 6.16
N SER A 40 13.60 -16.51 6.54
CA SER A 40 14.25 -17.82 6.38
C SER A 40 14.00 -18.48 5.01
N GLY A 41 13.18 -17.87 4.16
CA GLY A 41 12.82 -18.42 2.86
C GLY A 41 12.19 -17.38 1.92
N PRO A 42 11.92 -17.78 0.66
CA PRO A 42 11.26 -16.91 -0.32
C PRO A 42 9.81 -16.60 0.07
N ALA A 43 9.32 -15.45 -0.36
CA ALA A 43 7.93 -15.02 -0.19
C ALA A 43 6.98 -15.97 -0.96
N LYS A 44 5.91 -16.41 -0.29
CA LYS A 44 4.82 -17.18 -0.91
C LYS A 44 3.65 -16.25 -1.27
N HIS A 45 3.40 -15.24 -0.45
CA HIS A 45 2.37 -14.24 -0.66
C HIS A 45 2.98 -12.84 -0.84
N TRP A 46 2.21 -11.94 -1.46
CA TRP A 46 2.63 -10.54 -1.66
C TRP A 46 2.98 -9.83 -0.34
N THR A 47 2.26 -10.16 0.73
CA THR A 47 2.48 -9.62 2.09
C THR A 47 3.81 -10.03 2.70
N ASP A 48 4.43 -11.09 2.20
CA ASP A 48 5.70 -11.62 2.70
C ASP A 48 6.90 -11.03 1.94
N ALA A 49 6.65 -10.39 0.80
CA ALA A 49 7.67 -9.78 -0.03
C ALA A 49 8.18 -8.47 0.61
N ILE A 50 9.45 -8.16 0.36
CA ILE A 50 10.12 -7.02 1.00
C ILE A 50 9.89 -5.76 0.16
N PRO A 51 9.28 -4.69 0.72
CA PRO A 51 9.16 -3.43 0.03
C PRO A 51 10.49 -2.68 0.05
N ILE A 52 10.93 -2.24 -1.13
CA ILE A 52 12.03 -1.28 -1.30
C ILE A 52 11.54 -0.11 -2.14
N GLY A 53 12.07 1.09 -1.90
CA GLY A 53 11.69 2.24 -2.71
C GLY A 53 12.45 3.52 -2.37
N ASN A 54 12.38 4.48 -3.29
CA ASN A 54 13.03 5.79 -3.17
C ASN A 54 12.03 6.96 -3.15
N GLY A 55 10.76 6.68 -2.86
CA GLY A 55 9.66 7.64 -2.87
C GLY A 55 8.95 7.77 -4.21
N ARG A 56 9.64 7.59 -5.34
CA ARG A 56 9.02 7.61 -6.68
C ARG A 56 8.81 6.20 -7.24
N LEU A 57 9.84 5.36 -7.14
CA LEU A 57 9.81 3.97 -7.57
C LEU A 57 9.79 3.08 -6.34
N GLY A 58 8.92 2.08 -6.39
CA GLY A 58 8.82 1.00 -5.42
C GLY A 58 9.03 -0.35 -6.08
N ALA A 59 9.55 -1.31 -5.32
CA ALA A 59 9.58 -2.70 -5.72
C ALA A 59 9.26 -3.63 -4.56
N MET A 60 8.57 -4.73 -4.84
CA MET A 60 8.41 -5.85 -3.91
C MET A 60 9.36 -6.97 -4.32
N VAL A 61 10.26 -7.36 -3.41
CA VAL A 61 11.26 -8.41 -3.63
C VAL A 61 10.77 -9.74 -3.05
N TRP A 62 10.74 -10.80 -3.85
CA TRP A 62 10.17 -12.09 -3.47
C TRP A 62 11.22 -13.10 -2.95
N GLY A 63 12.50 -12.94 -3.29
CA GLY A 63 13.59 -13.75 -2.71
C GLY A 63 13.72 -15.16 -3.30
N GLY A 64 13.24 -15.40 -4.52
CA GLY A 64 13.25 -16.72 -5.17
C GLY A 64 14.64 -17.14 -5.65
N VAL A 65 15.11 -18.33 -5.24
CA VAL A 65 16.49 -18.79 -5.50
C VAL A 65 16.77 -19.10 -6.97
N ALA A 66 15.86 -19.80 -7.65
CA ALA A 66 16.03 -20.14 -9.07
C ALA A 66 15.53 -19.02 -10.00
N VAL A 67 14.45 -18.36 -9.58
CA VAL A 67 13.80 -17.25 -10.28
C VAL A 67 13.38 -16.22 -9.25
N GLU A 68 14.01 -15.06 -9.28
CA GLU A 68 13.64 -13.91 -8.47
C GLU A 68 12.52 -13.14 -9.16
N THR A 69 11.60 -12.59 -8.38
CA THR A 69 10.46 -11.80 -8.89
C THR A 69 10.48 -10.44 -8.22
N LEU A 70 10.59 -9.39 -9.03
CA LEU A 70 10.52 -8.00 -8.60
C LEU A 70 9.26 -7.37 -9.17
N GLN A 71 8.27 -7.07 -8.33
CA GLN A 71 7.09 -6.33 -8.76
C GLN A 71 7.35 -4.84 -8.60
N LEU A 72 7.20 -4.06 -9.67
CA LEU A 72 7.53 -2.64 -9.70
C LEU A 72 6.29 -1.77 -9.60
N ASN A 73 6.47 -0.64 -8.92
CA ASN A 73 5.47 0.40 -8.74
C ASN A 73 6.07 1.78 -9.05
N GLU A 74 5.27 2.68 -9.64
CA GLU A 74 5.68 4.06 -9.94
C GLU A 74 4.58 5.00 -9.44
N ASP A 75 4.94 5.97 -8.59
CA ASP A 75 4.01 6.79 -7.80
C ASP A 75 2.97 7.56 -8.64
N THR A 76 3.28 7.88 -9.89
CA THR A 76 2.40 8.65 -10.78
C THR A 76 1.53 7.77 -11.67
N LEU A 77 1.61 6.44 -11.54
CA LEU A 77 0.80 5.52 -12.33
C LEU A 77 -0.60 5.33 -11.73
N TRP A 78 -1.51 6.21 -12.15
CA TRP A 78 -2.92 6.17 -11.77
C TRP A 78 -3.81 5.87 -12.97
N THR A 79 -4.91 5.15 -12.76
CA THR A 79 -5.98 4.98 -13.74
C THR A 79 -6.89 6.20 -13.71
N GLY A 80 -7.43 6.59 -14.86
CA GLY A 80 -8.36 7.70 -14.99
C GLY A 80 -7.80 8.82 -15.85
N THR A 81 -8.62 9.82 -16.12
CA THR A 81 -8.25 11.03 -16.86
C THR A 81 -8.52 12.26 -16.02
N PRO A 82 -7.82 13.38 -16.23
CA PRO A 82 -8.20 14.65 -15.61
C PRO A 82 -9.68 14.94 -15.91
N GLY A 83 -10.48 15.10 -14.86
CA GLY A 83 -11.92 15.36 -14.94
C GLY A 83 -12.29 16.52 -14.02
N ASP A 84 -13.40 17.19 -14.33
CA ASP A 84 -14.02 18.11 -13.39
C ASP A 84 -14.88 17.30 -12.42
N TYR A 85 -14.41 17.21 -11.18
CA TYR A 85 -15.08 16.47 -10.09
C TYR A 85 -15.99 17.39 -9.26
N THR A 86 -16.33 18.57 -9.78
CA THR A 86 -17.19 19.53 -9.08
C THR A 86 -18.65 19.25 -9.40
N ASP A 87 -19.43 18.81 -8.40
CA ASP A 87 -20.89 18.71 -8.56
C ASP A 87 -21.55 20.11 -8.52
N PRO A 88 -22.17 20.58 -9.62
CA PRO A 88 -22.89 21.84 -9.64
C PRO A 88 -24.13 21.87 -8.73
N ASN A 89 -24.67 20.71 -8.33
CA ASN A 89 -25.85 20.61 -7.48
C ASN A 89 -25.53 20.61 -5.98
N ALA A 90 -24.26 20.44 -5.61
CA ALA A 90 -23.82 20.41 -4.22
C ALA A 90 -24.20 21.65 -3.39
N PRO A 91 -24.16 22.90 -3.93
CA PRO A 91 -24.58 24.09 -3.17
C PRO A 91 -26.07 24.07 -2.77
N GLU A 92 -26.93 23.57 -3.66
CA GLU A 92 -28.38 23.48 -3.41
C GLU A 92 -28.68 22.40 -2.36
N ALA A 93 -28.06 21.22 -2.51
CA ALA A 93 -28.17 20.14 -1.54
C ALA A 93 -27.65 20.56 -0.16
N LEU A 94 -26.55 21.33 -0.10
CA LEU A 94 -25.98 21.84 1.16
C LEU A 94 -26.94 22.81 1.87
N SER A 95 -27.63 23.66 1.12
CA SER A 95 -28.64 24.58 1.64
C SER A 95 -29.83 23.82 2.25
N GLU A 96 -30.28 22.75 1.59
CA GLU A 96 -31.35 21.86 2.08
C GLU A 96 -30.94 21.17 3.38
N VAL A 97 -29.74 20.58 3.41
CA VAL A 97 -29.20 19.89 4.61
C VAL A 97 -29.09 20.85 5.79
N ARG A 98 -28.55 22.06 5.60
CA ARG A 98 -28.43 23.05 6.69
C ARG A 98 -29.78 23.42 7.30
N LYS A 99 -30.81 23.64 6.46
CA LYS A 99 -32.17 23.93 6.94
C LYS A 99 -32.76 22.79 7.76
N LEU A 100 -32.52 21.54 7.36
CA LEU A 100 -33.00 20.36 8.08
C LEU A 100 -32.27 20.17 9.41
N VAL A 101 -30.97 20.47 9.47
CA VAL A 101 -30.17 20.46 10.70
C VAL A 101 -30.62 21.55 11.67
N ASP A 102 -30.80 22.78 11.20
CA ASP A 102 -31.28 23.91 12.00
C ASP A 102 -32.70 23.66 12.54
N GLY A 103 -33.52 22.91 11.78
CA GLY A 103 -34.84 22.46 12.19
C GLY A 103 -34.86 21.22 13.10
N GLY A 104 -33.70 20.67 13.49
CA GLY A 104 -33.57 19.48 14.35
C GLY A 104 -33.97 18.16 13.67
N LYS A 105 -34.15 18.13 12.35
CA LYS A 105 -34.60 16.97 11.57
C LYS A 105 -33.45 16.14 11.05
N TYR A 106 -32.69 15.52 11.96
CA TYR A 106 -31.44 14.82 11.61
C TYR A 106 -31.62 13.65 10.64
N ALA A 107 -32.68 12.84 10.79
CA ALA A 107 -32.92 11.71 9.91
C ALA A 107 -33.23 12.11 8.45
N GLU A 108 -33.91 13.25 8.26
CA GLU A 108 -34.15 13.83 6.94
C GLU A 108 -32.88 14.46 6.38
N ALA A 109 -32.09 15.14 7.24
CA ALA A 109 -30.81 15.72 6.86
C ALA A 109 -29.82 14.66 6.36
N THR A 110 -29.72 13.51 7.02
CA THR A 110 -28.85 12.40 6.57
C THR A 110 -29.27 11.86 5.20
N LYS A 111 -30.58 11.76 4.93
CA LYS A 111 -31.07 11.35 3.60
C LYS A 111 -30.73 12.38 2.54
N ALA A 112 -30.87 13.67 2.83
CA ALA A 112 -30.52 14.75 1.92
C ALA A 112 -29.01 14.85 1.68
N ALA A 113 -28.18 14.53 2.68
CA ALA A 113 -26.72 14.55 2.59
C ALA A 113 -26.14 13.54 1.59
N VAL A 114 -26.88 12.48 1.22
CA VAL A 114 -26.46 11.57 0.14
C VAL A 114 -26.29 12.31 -1.19
N LYS A 115 -27.06 13.38 -1.43
CA LYS A 115 -26.94 14.23 -2.63
C LYS A 115 -25.63 15.03 -2.69
N LEU A 116 -24.86 15.07 -1.60
CA LEU A 116 -23.53 15.69 -1.55
C LEU A 116 -22.41 14.70 -1.87
N SER A 117 -22.74 13.43 -2.10
CA SER A 117 -21.77 12.40 -2.45
C SER A 117 -21.69 12.29 -3.97
N ASP A 118 -20.48 12.45 -4.51
CA ASP A 118 -20.20 12.26 -5.93
C ASP A 118 -20.16 10.78 -6.33
N ASN A 119 -20.14 10.55 -7.64
CA ASN A 119 -20.19 9.21 -8.22
C ASN A 119 -18.86 8.46 -8.01
N PRO A 120 -18.86 7.24 -7.45
CA PRO A 120 -17.64 6.46 -7.23
C PRO A 120 -16.90 6.05 -8.52
N SER A 121 -17.50 6.21 -9.70
CA SER A 121 -16.83 5.97 -10.99
C SER A 121 -15.68 6.92 -11.29
N ASP A 122 -15.64 8.06 -10.60
CA ASP A 122 -14.72 9.15 -10.89
C ASP A 122 -13.44 9.08 -10.02
N VAL A 123 -13.30 7.99 -9.25
CA VAL A 123 -12.13 7.74 -8.40
C VAL A 123 -10.99 7.14 -9.21
N CYS A 124 -9.87 7.84 -9.27
CA CYS A 124 -8.63 7.30 -9.83
C CYS A 124 -8.03 6.24 -8.88
N PHE A 125 -7.67 5.08 -9.41
CA PHE A 125 -6.99 4.01 -8.66
C PHE A 125 -5.52 3.93 -9.02
N PHE A 126 -4.69 3.53 -8.05
CA PHE A 126 -3.29 3.24 -8.31
C PHE A 126 -3.17 1.99 -9.19
N ALA A 127 -2.43 2.08 -10.29
CA ALA A 127 -2.17 0.95 -11.16
C ALA A 127 -0.82 0.31 -10.82
N SER A 128 -0.81 -1.02 -10.68
CA SER A 128 0.44 -1.78 -10.51
C SER A 128 1.15 -1.93 -11.85
N CYS A 129 2.43 -1.58 -11.92
CA CYS A 129 3.08 -1.26 -13.19
C CYS A 129 3.68 -2.48 -13.90
N SER A 130 4.39 -3.40 -13.23
CA SER A 130 5.12 -4.47 -13.93
C SER A 130 5.65 -5.55 -13.01
N THR A 131 6.01 -6.73 -13.55
CA THR A 131 6.77 -7.77 -12.85
C THR A 131 8.03 -8.12 -13.64
N ILE A 132 9.21 -8.01 -13.03
CA ILE A 132 10.49 -8.45 -13.60
C ILE A 132 10.83 -9.83 -13.02
N LYS A 133 11.22 -10.78 -13.87
CA LYS A 133 11.73 -12.08 -13.45
C LYS A 133 13.22 -12.18 -13.74
N VAL A 134 14.02 -12.49 -12.73
CA VAL A 134 15.46 -12.72 -12.89
C VAL A 134 15.73 -14.20 -12.68
N LEU A 135 16.09 -14.93 -13.73
CA LEU A 135 16.56 -16.31 -13.59
C LEU A 135 18.06 -16.29 -13.29
N SER A 136 18.54 -17.28 -12.53
CA SER A 136 19.96 -17.41 -12.16
C SER A 136 20.93 -17.41 -13.35
N SER A 137 20.43 -17.64 -14.56
CA SER A 137 21.22 -17.68 -15.80
C SER A 137 20.86 -16.60 -16.82
N VAL A 138 19.71 -15.91 -16.67
CA VAL A 138 19.17 -14.93 -17.66
C VAL A 138 18.21 -13.95 -16.98
N VAL A 139 18.32 -12.65 -17.25
CA VAL A 139 17.29 -11.66 -16.86
C VAL A 139 16.18 -11.68 -17.90
N LEU A 140 14.95 -12.06 -17.52
CA LEU A 140 13.79 -12.07 -18.41
C LEU A 140 12.77 -11.03 -17.96
N ILE A 141 12.71 -9.91 -18.65
CA ILE A 141 11.73 -8.85 -18.38
C ILE A 141 10.40 -9.27 -19.03
N HIS A 142 9.44 -9.73 -18.23
CA HIS A 142 8.10 -10.07 -18.71
C HIS A 142 7.13 -8.95 -18.34
N ILE A 143 6.91 -8.01 -19.25
CA ILE A 143 5.91 -6.95 -19.06
C ILE A 143 4.54 -7.57 -19.35
N SER A 144 3.80 -7.97 -18.31
CA SER A 144 2.39 -8.36 -18.43
C SER A 144 1.54 -7.10 -18.67
N THR A 145 1.66 -6.50 -19.85
CA THR A 145 0.89 -5.30 -20.20
C THR A 145 -0.55 -5.70 -20.54
N PHE A 146 -1.44 -5.72 -19.54
CA PHE A 146 -2.88 -5.63 -19.81
C PHE A 146 -3.28 -4.15 -19.70
N PHE A 147 -2.92 -3.38 -20.73
CA PHE A 147 -3.16 -1.95 -20.70
C PHE A 147 -3.45 -1.44 -22.11
N LYS A 148 -4.75 -1.22 -22.37
CA LYS A 148 -5.23 -0.29 -23.39
C LYS A 148 -5.04 1.11 -22.79
N ILE A 149 -3.79 1.57 -22.75
CA ILE A 149 -3.44 2.94 -22.33
C ILE A 149 -3.74 3.83 -23.53
N PHE A 150 -4.84 4.57 -23.48
CA PHE A 150 -4.88 5.84 -24.20
C PHE A 150 -4.06 6.83 -23.37
N ALA A 151 -2.82 7.06 -23.80
CA ALA A 151 -2.02 8.18 -23.35
C ALA A 151 -2.24 9.32 -24.36
N CYS A 152 -2.62 10.49 -23.82
CA CYS A 152 -3.01 11.74 -24.50
C CYS A 152 -4.36 11.72 -25.24
#